data_AF-A0A480AIZ8-F1
#
_entry.id   AF-A0A480AIZ8-F1
#
_cell.length_a   1.000
_cell.length_b   1.000
_cell.length_c   1.000
_cell.angle_alpha   90.00
_cell.angle_beta   90.00
_cell.angle_gamma   90.00
#
_symmetry.space_group_name_H-M   'P 1'
#
loop_
_entity.id
_entity.type
_entity.pdbx_description
1 polymer ?
#
loop_
_entity_poly.entity_id
_entity_poly.type
_entity_poly.pdbx_seq_one_letter_code
_entity_poly.pdbx_strand_id
1 'polypeptide(L)' 'MFNNYLLRQTATTIIFIDASLSDYHTLQAGIVEGVKSVIISPDQDGIEQISQILQQHHHHHSQQFLS' A
#
# COMPACT_ATOMS: atom_id res chain seq x y z
N MET A 1 15.43 -30.41 8.15
CA MET A 1 14.71 -29.26 8.74
C MET A 1 15.51 -28.01 8.44
N PHE A 2 15.08 -27.19 7.48
CA PHE A 2 15.79 -25.96 7.09
C PHE A 2 14.84 -24.76 7.12
N ASN A 3 15.14 -23.86 8.07
CA ASN A 3 15.03 -22.40 8.02
C ASN A 3 13.64 -21.75 7.89
N ASN A 4 13.07 -21.43 9.06
CA ASN A 4 12.07 -20.39 9.29
C ASN A 4 12.66 -18.97 9.20
N TYR A 5 13.51 -18.69 8.20
CA TYR A 5 14.07 -17.36 7.98
C TYR A 5 13.58 -16.88 6.63
N LEU A 6 12.39 -16.27 6.56
CA LEU A 6 12.00 -15.25 5.57
C LEU A 6 10.56 -14.72 5.80
N LEU A 7 9.87 -15.08 6.88
CA LEU A 7 8.67 -14.34 7.30
C LEU A 7 9.04 -13.05 8.03
N ARG A 8 10.01 -12.29 7.50
CA ARG A 8 10.02 -10.85 7.75
C ARG A 8 8.96 -10.30 6.81
N GLN A 9 7.71 -10.51 7.21
CA GLN A 9 6.58 -9.76 6.69
C GLN A 9 6.91 -8.31 7.07
N THR A 10 7.66 -7.63 6.20
CA THR A 10 7.94 -6.21 6.33
C THR A 10 6.57 -5.57 6.22
N ALA A 11 5.95 -5.33 7.37
CA ALA A 11 4.65 -4.69 7.46
C ALA A 11 4.79 -3.37 6.70
N THR A 12 4.29 -3.38 5.47
CA THR A 12 4.36 -2.23 4.59
C THR A 12 3.22 -1.35 5.05
N THR A 13 3.52 -0.37 5.87
CA THR A 13 2.51 0.63 6.27
C THR A 13 2.16 1.43 5.03
N ILE A 14 0.88 1.42 4.68
CA ILE A 14 0.32 2.21 3.58
C ILE A 14 -0.59 3.26 4.21
N ILE A 15 -0.35 4.52 3.86
CA ILE A 15 -1.20 5.64 4.26
C ILE A 15 -1.96 6.11 3.03
N PHE A 16 -3.29 6.16 3.15
CA PHE A 16 -4.17 6.72 2.13
C PHE A 16 -4.47 8.17 2.49
N ILE A 17 -4.24 9.09 1.55
CA ILE A 17 -4.54 10.51 1.73
C ILE A 17 -5.60 10.91 0.71
N ASP A 18 -6.67 11.51 1.19
CA ASP A 18 -7.76 12.03 0.35
C ASP A 18 -7.36 13.35 -0.32
N ALA A 19 -7.42 13.40 -1.66
CA ALA A 19 -7.11 14.58 -2.44
C ALA A 19 -8.17 15.69 -2.40
N SER A 20 -9.36 15.43 -1.82
CA SER A 20 -10.32 16.51 -1.51
C SER A 20 -9.82 17.45 -0.42
N LEU A 21 -8.83 17.03 0.38
CA LEU A 21 -8.22 17.87 1.39
C LEU A 21 -7.32 18.90 0.73
N SER A 22 -7.59 20.19 0.93
CA SER A 22 -6.82 21.29 0.34
C SER A 22 -5.31 21.19 0.58
N ASP A 23 -4.89 20.64 1.72
CA ASP A 23 -3.49 20.55 2.15
C ASP A 23 -2.92 19.13 2.10
N TYR A 24 -3.46 18.25 1.23
CA TYR A 24 -3.00 16.86 1.14
C TYR A 24 -1.49 16.71 0.84
N HIS A 25 -0.89 17.69 0.14
CA HIS A 25 0.55 17.74 -0.10
C HIS A 25 1.36 17.91 1.19
N THR A 26 0.87 18.71 2.13
CA THR A 26 1.50 18.89 3.45
C THR A 26 1.41 17.61 4.26
N LEU A 27 0.27 16.92 4.20
CA LEU A 27 0.10 15.60 4.83
C LEU A 27 1.04 14.56 4.22
N GLN A 28 1.24 14.59 2.90
CA GLN A 28 2.17 13.71 2.22
C GLN A 28 3.63 13.99 2.60
N ALA A 29 4.02 15.26 2.68
CA ALA A 29 5.36 15.68 3.07
C ALA A 29 5.73 15.30 4.53
N GLY A 30 4.73 15.15 5.39
CA GLY A 30 4.92 14.71 6.77
C GLY A 30 5.09 13.19 6.95
N ILE A 31 4.94 12.40 5.88
CA ILE A 31 5.07 10.95 5.96
C ILE A 31 6.55 10.56 6.08
N VAL A 32 6.86 9.75 7.09
CA VAL A 32 8.21 9.26 7.35
C VAL A 32 8.69 8.31 6.25
N GLU A 33 10.00 8.29 6.01
CA GLU A 33 10.61 7.37 5.06
C GLU A 33 10.29 5.91 5.38
N GLY A 34 10.09 5.09 4.34
CA GLY A 34 9.73 3.67 4.48
C GLY A 34 8.24 3.40 4.60
N VAL A 35 7.39 4.44 4.65
CA VAL A 35 5.93 4.32 4.56
C VAL A 35 5.48 4.65 3.14
N LYS A 36 4.61 3.82 2.56
CA LYS A 36 4.05 4.10 1.24
C LYS A 36 2.86 5.04 1.39
N SER A 37 2.91 6.20 0.74
CA SER A 37 1.76 7.09 0.62
C SER A 37 1.01 6.80 -0.68
N VAL A 38 -0.32 6.80 -0.62
CA VAL A 38 -1.18 6.70 -1.80
C VAL A 38 -2.25 7.78 -1.72
N ILE A 39 -2.39 8.54 -2.80
CA ILE A 39 -3.41 9.57 -2.90
C ILE A 39 -4.66 8.95 -3.52
N ILE A 40 -5.82 9.10 -2.87
CA ILE A 40 -7.11 8.67 -3.40
C ILE A 40 -7.83 9.86 -4.01
N SER A 41 -8.47 9.63 -5.16
CA SER A 41 -9.23 10.65 -5.86
C SER A 41 -10.60 10.84 -5.21
N PRO A 42 -11.07 12.09 -5.04
CA PRO A 42 -12.42 12.35 -4.56
C PRO A 42 -13.50 12.06 -5.61
N ASP A 43 -13.12 11.93 -6.88
CA ASP A 43 -14.04 11.69 -8.00
C ASP A 43 -14.44 10.20 -8.12
N GLN A 44 -13.91 9.34 -7.25
CA GLN A 44 -14.12 7.90 -7.26
C GLN A 44 -14.47 7.42 -5.85
N ASP A 45 -15.11 6.25 -5.75
CA ASP A 45 -15.38 5.64 -4.44
C ASP A 45 -14.05 5.33 -3.73
N GLY A 46 -13.87 5.92 -2.54
CA GLY A 46 -12.64 5.76 -1.76
C GLY A 46 -12.41 4.33 -1.29
N ILE A 47 -13.47 3.58 -1.00
CA ILE A 47 -13.38 2.18 -0.57
C ILE A 47 -13.01 1.28 -1.74
N GLU A 48 -13.53 1.52 -2.94
CA GLU A 48 -13.13 0.79 -4.14
C GLU A 48 -11.65 1.01 -4.45
N GLN A 49 -11.18 2.26 -4.42
CA GLN A 49 -9.78 2.59 -4.63
C GLN A 49 -8.87 1.91 -3.60
N ILE A 50 -9.19 2.00 -2.31
CA ILE A 50 -8.45 1.31 -1.24
C ILE A 50 -8.41 -0.19 -1.50
N SER A 51 -9.54 -0.80 -1.85
CA SER A 51 -9.64 -2.24 -2.11
C SER A 51 -8.76 -2.67 -3.28
N GLN A 52 -8.74 -1.92 -4.38
CA GLN A 52 -7.87 -2.19 -5.52
C GLN A 52 -6.39 -2.11 -5.16
N ILE A 53 -5.99 -1.06 -4.42
CA ILE A 53 -4.61 -0.85 -3.99
C ILE A 53 -4.18 -2.01 -3.07
N LEU A 54 -5.00 -2.36 -2.08
CA LEU A 54 -4.69 -3.47 -1.17
C LEU A 54 -4.60 -4.83 -1.89
N GLN A 55 -5.43 -5.07 -2.91
CA GLN A 55 -5.36 -6.28 -3.74
C GLN A 55 -4.05 -6.35 -4.54
N GLN A 56 -3.62 -5.24 -5.15
CA GLN A 56 -2.33 -5.17 -5.87
C GLN A 56 -1.15 -5.45 -4.93
N HIS A 57 -1.22 -4.97 -3.69
CA HIS A 57 -0.21 -5.20 -2.67
C HIS A 57 -0.16 -6.65 -2.17
N HIS A 58 -1.28 -7.37 -2.16
CA HIS A 58 -1.33 -8.80 -1.81
C HIS A 58 -0.83 -9.72 -2.93
N HIS A 59 -0.79 -9.26 -4.19
CA HIS A 59 -0.54 -10.12 -5.36
C HIS A 59 0.96 -10.38 -5.66
N HIS A 60 1.86 -10.08 -4.73
CA HIS A 60 3.29 -10.44 -4.85
C HIS A 60 3.65 -11.81 -4.26
N HIS A 61 2.65 -12.62 -3.88
CA HIS A 61 2.90 -14.00 -3.45
C HIS A 61 2.28 -14.99 -4.44
N SER A 62 3.15 -15.82 -5.04
CA SER A 62 2.88 -16.99 -5.86
C SER A 62 2.28 -16.77 -7.24
N GLN A 63 3.14 -16.68 -8.27
CA GLN A 63 3.07 -17.51 -9.49
C GLN A 63 4.48 -17.84 -9.98
N GLN A 64 5.21 -18.65 -9.21
CA GLN A 64 6.26 -19.48 -9.81
C GLN A 64 5.53 -20.71 -10.36
N PHE A 65 5.18 -20.67 -11.64
CA PHE A 65 4.94 -21.91 -12.38
C PHE A 65 6.30 -22.62 -12.45
N LEU A 66 6.48 -23.63 -11.59
CA LEU A 66 7.50 -24.65 -11.81
C LEU A 66 7.07 -25.44 -13.04
N SER A 67 8.02 -25.57 -13.97
CA SER A 67 7.96 -26.27 -15.27
C SER A 67 7.27 -27.62 -15.22
#